data_AF-A0A7K1LPE9-F1
#
_entry.id   AF-A0A7K1LPE9-F1
#
_cell.length_a   1.000
_cell.length_b   1.000
_cell.length_c   1.000
_cell.angle_alpha   90.00
_cell.angle_beta   90.00
_cell.angle_gamma   90.00
#
_symmetry.space_group_name_H-M   'P 1'
#
loop_
_entity.id
_entity.type
_entity.pdbx_description
1 polymer ?
#
loop_
_entity_poly.entity_id
_entity_poly.type
_entity_poly.pdbx_seq_one_letter_code
_entity_poly.pdbx_strand_id
1 'polypeptide(L)'
;MKYLLKNSLILLALISGLVSCRNTDNDNEEKSEVQRMMEDPDNKVEVKDDGDKIKIETPEGDEIKIKKDDGEYKKKVDRADGSESKIKVDDGEVKVKTDN
;
A
#
# COMPACT_ATOMS: atom_id res chain seq x y z
N MET A 1 22.46 4.90 48.23
CA MET A 1 21.53 5.20 47.12
C MET A 1 22.21 5.91 45.93
N LYS A 2 23.44 5.52 45.53
CA LYS A 2 24.16 6.16 44.40
C LYS A 2 24.13 5.36 43.09
N TYR A 3 23.74 4.08 43.15
CA TYR A 3 23.74 3.17 42.00
C TYR A 3 22.36 3.00 41.34
N LEU A 4 21.29 3.47 42.00
CA LEU A 4 19.92 3.37 41.50
C LEU A 4 19.64 4.34 40.34
N LEU A 5 20.31 5.50 40.32
CA LEU A 5 20.15 6.50 39.26
C LEU A 5 20.90 6.11 37.96
N LYS A 6 22.00 5.36 38.08
CA LYS A 6 22.82 4.94 36.92
C LYS A 6 22.16 3.84 36.08
N ASN A 7 21.45 2.90 36.72
CA ASN A 7 20.78 1.81 36.01
C ASN A 7 19.46 2.24 35.37
N SER A 8 18.84 3.33 35.84
CA SER A 8 17.62 3.86 35.26
C SER A 8 17.83 4.54 33.90
N LEU A 9 19.02 5.08 33.63
CA LEU A 9 19.31 5.82 32.40
C LEU A 9 19.52 4.89 31.19
N ILE A 10 20.03 3.67 31.42
CA ILE A 10 20.33 2.70 30.37
C ILE A 10 19.05 2.01 29.86
N LEU A 11 18.04 1.85 30.73
CA LEU A 11 16.77 1.21 30.37
C LEU A 11 15.91 2.09 29.43
N LEU A 12 16.04 3.42 29.53
CA LEU A 12 15.27 4.37 28.72
C LEU A 12 15.76 4.45 27.26
N ALA A 13 17.04 4.15 27.00
CA ALA A 13 17.63 4.23 25.66
C ALA A 13 17.27 3.02 24.76
N LEU A 14 16.98 1.86 25.33
CA LEU A 14 16.62 0.66 24.55
C LEU A 14 15.24 0.77 23.88
N ILE A 15 14.32 1.54 24.47
CA ILE A 15 12.94 1.66 23.98
C ILE A 15 12.84 2.54 22.73
N SER A 16 13.77 3.50 22.58
CA SER A 16 13.84 4.38 21.41
C SER A 16 14.37 3.67 20.15
N GLY A 17 15.09 2.55 20.30
CA GLY A 17 15.59 1.77 19.17
C GLY A 17 14.53 0.96 18.43
N LEU A 18 13.44 0.58 19.11
CA LEU A 18 12.35 -0.20 18.51
C LEU A 18 11.41 0.65 17.64
N VAL A 19 11.36 1.97 17.86
CA VAL A 19 10.56 2.89 17.03
C VAL A 19 11.25 3.22 15.71
N SER A 20 12.58 3.21 15.67
CA SER A 20 13.35 3.62 14.48
C SER A 20 13.52 2.51 13.43
N CYS A 21 13.19 1.25 13.75
CA CYS A 21 13.09 0.15 12.76
C CYS A 21 11.67 -0.03 12.22
N ARG A 22 10.69 0.73 12.69
CA ARG A 22 9.40 0.87 12.02
C ARG A 22 9.55 1.92 10.91
N ASN A 23 10.38 1.56 9.92
CA ASN A 23 10.51 2.25 8.67
C ASN A 23 9.17 2.08 7.92
N THR A 24 8.20 2.95 8.21
CA THR A 24 6.92 3.03 7.50
C THR A 24 7.05 4.14 6.47
N ASP A 25 7.88 3.90 5.46
CA ASP A 25 8.09 4.81 4.33
C ASP A 25 7.87 4.05 3.02
N ASN A 26 6.68 3.45 2.84
CA ASN A 26 6.26 3.00 1.50
C ASN A 26 4.73 2.80 1.32
N ASP A 27 3.92 2.76 2.38
CA ASP A 27 2.50 2.45 2.25
C ASP A 27 1.58 3.66 1.89
N ASN A 28 2.13 4.87 1.80
CA ASN A 28 1.34 6.11 1.69
C ASN A 28 1.30 6.72 0.28
N GLU A 29 2.27 6.43 -0.59
CA GLU A 29 2.28 6.98 -1.96
C GLU A 29 1.32 6.23 -2.89
N GLU A 30 1.24 4.90 -2.79
CA GLU A 30 0.44 4.08 -3.71
C GLU A 30 -1.07 4.17 -3.50
N LYS A 31 -1.54 4.45 -2.27
CA LYS A 31 -2.96 4.74 -2.03
C LYS A 31 -3.38 6.06 -2.68
N SER A 32 -2.43 7.00 -2.81
CA SER A 32 -2.69 8.31 -3.41
C SER A 32 -2.93 8.21 -4.91
N GLU A 33 -2.24 7.33 -5.63
CA GLU A 33 -2.37 7.20 -7.09
C GLU A 33 -3.75 6.73 -7.52
N VAL A 34 -4.26 5.65 -6.91
CA VAL A 34 -5.61 5.13 -7.19
C VAL A 34 -6.66 6.20 -6.88
N GLN A 35 -6.50 6.90 -5.75
CA GLN A 35 -7.44 7.94 -5.34
C GLN A 35 -7.44 9.12 -6.32
N ARG A 36 -6.26 9.58 -6.76
CA ARG A 36 -6.14 10.62 -7.80
C ARG A 36 -6.79 10.18 -9.11
N MET A 37 -6.58 8.93 -9.51
CA MET A 37 -7.20 8.40 -10.72
C MET A 37 -8.73 8.28 -10.61
N MET A 38 -9.28 8.07 -9.42
CA MET A 38 -10.73 8.08 -9.20
C MET A 38 -11.34 9.48 -9.17
N GLU A 39 -10.59 10.47 -8.69
CA GLU A 39 -11.05 11.86 -8.58
C GLU A 39 -11.03 12.59 -9.94
N ASP A 40 -10.26 12.07 -10.90
CA ASP A 40 -10.20 12.61 -12.26
C ASP A 40 -11.48 12.27 -13.05
N PRO A 41 -12.22 13.29 -13.54
CA PRO A 41 -13.47 13.09 -14.27
C PRO A 41 -13.28 12.49 -15.67
N ASP A 42 -12.08 12.56 -16.25
CA ASP A 42 -11.78 12.00 -17.56
C ASP A 42 -11.54 10.48 -17.48
N ASN A 43 -11.29 9.95 -16.28
CA ASN A 43 -11.10 8.53 -16.06
C ASN A 43 -12.43 7.80 -15.92
N LYS A 44 -12.52 6.62 -16.55
CA LYS A 44 -13.68 5.76 -16.44
C LYS A 44 -13.55 4.85 -15.23
N VAL A 45 -14.36 5.14 -14.20
CA VAL A 45 -14.42 4.34 -12.97
C VAL A 45 -15.64 3.42 -13.00
N GLU A 46 -15.41 2.10 -12.90
CA GLU A 46 -16.46 1.09 -12.73
C GLU A 46 -16.35 0.44 -11.35
N VAL A 47 -17.39 0.56 -10.54
CA VAL A 47 -17.52 -0.11 -9.24
C VAL A 47 -18.56 -1.23 -9.36
N LYS A 48 -18.21 -2.44 -8.94
CA LYS A 48 -19.02 -3.66 -8.98
C LYS A 48 -19.00 -4.35 -7.63
N ASP A 49 -19.95 -5.25 -7.42
CA ASP A 49 -20.05 -6.07 -6.21
C ASP A 49 -20.04 -5.22 -4.93
N ASP A 50 -20.93 -4.22 -4.86
CA ASP A 50 -21.09 -3.31 -3.71
C ASP A 50 -19.80 -2.58 -3.24
N GLY A 51 -18.76 -2.51 -4.09
CA GLY A 51 -17.48 -1.87 -3.78
C GLY A 51 -16.30 -2.84 -3.66
N ASP A 52 -16.55 -4.15 -3.77
CA ASP A 52 -15.50 -5.17 -3.69
C ASP A 52 -14.63 -5.22 -4.95
N LYS A 53 -15.19 -4.84 -6.10
CA LYS A 53 -14.44 -4.76 -7.37
C LYS A 53 -14.47 -3.35 -7.92
N ILE A 54 -13.29 -2.81 -8.18
CA ILE A 54 -13.12 -1.48 -8.74
C ILE A 54 -12.21 -1.58 -9.96
N LYS A 55 -12.64 -1.04 -11.09
CA LYS A 55 -11.84 -0.87 -12.30
C LYS A 55 -11.74 0.63 -12.63
N ILE A 56 -10.54 1.10 -12.94
CA ILE A 56 -10.29 2.46 -13.39
C ILE A 56 -9.54 2.36 -14.72
N GLU A 57 -10.06 3.02 -15.75
CA GLU A 57 -9.43 3.13 -17.08
C GLU A 57 -9.14 4.61 -17.35
N THR A 58 -7.87 4.93 -17.64
CA THR A 58 -7.47 6.28 -18.05
C THR A 58 -7.59 6.42 -19.58
N PRO A 59 -7.80 7.63 -20.10
CA PRO A 59 -7.82 7.86 -21.55
C PRO A 59 -6.46 7.61 -22.21
N GLU A 60 -5.37 7.68 -21.44
CA GLU A 60 -4.00 7.41 -21.91
C GLU A 60 -3.71 5.92 -22.09
N GLY A 61 -4.58 5.04 -21.58
CA GLY A 61 -4.48 3.58 -21.72
C GLY A 61 -4.02 2.85 -20.46
N ASP A 62 -3.74 3.54 -19.36
CA ASP A 62 -3.49 2.92 -18.06
C ASP A 62 -4.78 2.32 -17.50
N GLU A 63 -4.68 1.13 -16.91
CA GLU A 63 -5.80 0.40 -16.34
C GLU A 63 -5.46 -0.14 -14.94
N ILE A 64 -6.27 0.24 -13.94
CA ILE A 64 -6.16 -0.29 -12.58
C ILE A 64 -7.37 -1.17 -12.26
N LYS A 65 -7.11 -2.39 -11.78
CA LYS A 65 -8.10 -3.33 -11.27
C LYS A 65 -7.83 -3.64 -9.80
N ILE A 66 -8.82 -3.42 -8.95
CA ILE A 66 -8.79 -3.75 -7.52
C ILE A 66 -9.91 -4.74 -7.23
N LYS A 67 -9.58 -5.83 -6.54
CA LYS A 67 -10.52 -6.82 -6.01
C LYS A 67 -10.25 -7.04 -4.53
N LYS A 68 -11.30 -6.97 -3.73
CA LYS A 68 -11.32 -7.36 -2.32
C LYS A 68 -12.20 -8.60 -2.21
N ASP A 69 -11.65 -9.66 -1.63
CA ASP A 69 -12.37 -10.91 -1.37
C ASP A 69 -12.04 -11.31 0.07
N ASP A 70 -12.99 -11.15 1.00
CA ASP A 70 -12.93 -11.54 2.43
C ASP A 70 -11.54 -11.95 3.01
N GLY A 71 -10.69 -10.96 3.29
CA GLY A 71 -9.33 -11.15 3.84
C GLY A 71 -8.18 -11.16 2.82
N GLU A 72 -8.50 -11.25 1.53
CA GLU A 72 -7.59 -11.16 0.40
C GLU A 72 -7.80 -9.84 -0.38
N TYR A 73 -6.70 -9.17 -0.72
CA TYR A 73 -6.71 -7.98 -1.57
C TYR A 73 -5.82 -8.21 -2.79
N LYS A 74 -6.36 -8.04 -4.00
CA LYS A 74 -5.62 -8.09 -5.26
C LYS A 74 -5.70 -6.74 -5.98
N LYS A 75 -4.56 -6.11 -6.25
CA LYS A 75 -4.42 -4.93 -7.12
C LYS A 75 -3.60 -5.31 -8.35
N LYS A 76 -4.04 -4.90 -9.52
CA LYS A 76 -3.32 -5.03 -10.78
C LYS A 76 -3.33 -3.66 -11.47
N VAL A 77 -2.15 -3.22 -11.91
CA VAL A 77 -1.92 -1.97 -12.63
C VAL A 77 -1.27 -2.34 -13.96
N ASP A 78 -1.98 -2.13 -15.05
CA ASP A 78 -1.45 -2.20 -16.41
C ASP A 78 -1.20 -0.75 -16.86
N ARG A 79 0.00 -0.43 -17.33
CA ARG A 79 0.32 0.91 -17.86
C ARG A 79 0.40 0.89 -19.38
N ALA A 80 0.14 2.03 -20.01
CA ALA A 80 0.18 2.21 -21.45
C ALA A 80 1.57 1.97 -22.05
N ASP A 81 2.64 2.10 -21.25
CA ASP A 81 4.02 1.77 -21.64
C ASP A 81 4.28 0.25 -21.75
N GLY A 82 3.30 -0.58 -21.42
CA GLY A 82 3.38 -2.04 -21.43
C GLY A 82 3.84 -2.64 -20.11
N SER A 83 4.20 -1.82 -19.10
CA SER A 83 4.57 -2.32 -17.78
C SER A 83 3.35 -2.81 -17.01
N GLU A 84 3.51 -3.92 -16.29
CA GLU A 84 2.46 -4.50 -15.46
C GLU A 84 2.95 -4.66 -14.02
N SER A 85 2.11 -4.27 -13.05
CA SER A 85 2.35 -4.48 -11.62
C SER A 85 1.17 -5.19 -10.98
N LYS A 86 1.43 -6.31 -10.30
CA LYS A 86 0.45 -7.10 -9.56
C LYS A 86 0.83 -7.10 -8.07
N ILE A 87 -0.10 -6.71 -7.22
CA ILE A 87 0.01 -6.76 -5.77
C ILE A 87 -1.08 -7.70 -5.26
N LYS A 88 -0.70 -8.71 -4.47
CA LYS A 88 -1.63 -9.57 -3.72
C LYS A 88 -1.30 -9.48 -2.24
N VAL A 89 -2.33 -9.34 -1.42
CA VAL A 89 -2.23 -9.38 0.04
C VAL A 89 -3.12 -10.52 0.51
N ASP A 90 -2.50 -11.56 1.08
CA ASP A 90 -3.16 -12.73 1.65
C ASP A 90 -2.86 -12.73 3.15
N ASP A 91 -3.87 -12.50 4.00
CA ASP A 91 -3.77 -12.62 5.47
C ASP A 91 -2.56 -11.87 6.09
N GLY A 92 -2.24 -10.69 5.55
CA GLY A 92 -1.12 -9.85 5.98
C GLY A 92 0.22 -10.10 5.26
N GLU A 93 0.34 -11.10 4.41
CA GLU A 93 1.50 -11.32 3.55
C GLU A 93 1.33 -10.57 2.22
N VAL A 94 2.24 -9.62 1.92
CA VAL A 94 2.22 -8.83 0.69
C VAL A 94 3.15 -9.45 -0.35
N LYS A 95 2.59 -9.81 -1.52
CA LYS A 95 3.31 -10.31 -2.70
C LYS A 95 3.21 -9.29 -3.83
N VAL A 96 4.34 -8.68 -4.20
CA VAL A 96 4.44 -7.75 -5.33
C VAL A 96 5.17 -8.45 -6.49
N LYS A 97 4.62 -8.32 -7.69
CA LYS A 97 5.27 -8.72 -8.95
C LYS A 97 5.19 -7.55 -9.93
N THR A 98 6.32 -7.21 -10.52
CA THR A 98 6.43 -6.18 -11.55
C THR A 98 7.08 -6.82 -12.77
N ASP A 99 6.38 -6.76 -13.89
CA ASP A 99 6.82 -7.26 -15.18
C ASP A 99 7.11 -6.03 -16.07
N ASN A 100 8.28 -6.02 -16.73
CA ASN A 100 8.78 -4.94 -17.61
C ASN A 100 9.33 -5.55 -18.90
#